data_AF-A0A7C3QFC2-F1
#
_entry.id   AF-A0A7C3QFC2-F1
#
_cell.length_a   1.000
_cell.length_b   1.000
_cell.length_c   1.000
_cell.angle_alpha   90.00
_cell.angle_beta   90.00
_cell.angle_gamma   90.00
#
_symmetry.space_group_name_H-M   'P 1'
#
loop_
_entity.id
_entity.type
_entity.pdbx_description
1 polymer ?
#
loop_
_entity_poly.entity_id
_entity_poly.type
_entity_poly.pdbx_seq_one_letter_code
_entity_poly.pdbx_strand_id
1 'polypeptide(L)' 'MRQPDWPLPNFVYLNNGLRQAGSLLTFSPDNWKATLKEQIQALNWAVVLSDVEPFIMDTDSLTVFNQERLLELLAEFGV' A
#
# COMPACT_ATOMS: atom_id res chain seq x y z
N MET A 1 -5.83 -8.20 -14.26
CA MET A 1 -4.68 -8.05 -15.18
C MET A 1 -3.40 -8.25 -14.38
N ARG A 2 -2.55 -9.23 -14.70
CA ARG A 2 -1.19 -9.31 -14.16
C ARG A 2 -0.26 -8.56 -15.12
N GLN A 3 0.48 -7.59 -14.62
CA GLN A 3 1.54 -6.90 -15.37
C GLN A 3 2.88 -7.24 -14.71
N PRO A 4 3.58 -8.29 -15.19
CA PRO A 4 4.79 -8.81 -14.53
C PRO A 4 5.98 -7.85 -14.57
N ASP A 5 5.95 -6.84 -15.44
CA ASP A 5 7.10 -5.95 -15.70
C ASP A 5 7.02 -4.61 -14.96
N TRP A 6 6.20 -4.50 -13.91
CA TRP A 6 6.14 -3.26 -13.14
C TRP A 6 7.48 -3.00 -12.45
N PRO A 7 8.08 -1.80 -12.60
CA PRO A 7 9.31 -1.46 -11.91
C PRO A 7 9.13 -1.52 -10.38
N LEU A 8 10.22 -1.75 -9.65
CA LEU A 8 10.21 -1.57 -8.21
C LEU A 8 9.79 -0.13 -7.85
N PRO A 9 9.19 0.08 -6.65
CA PRO A 9 8.89 1.42 -6.16
C PRO A 9 10.11 2.33 -6.19
N ASN A 10 9.89 3.63 -6.42
CA ASN A 10 10.96 4.62 -6.32
C ASN A 10 11.27 4.89 -4.84
N PHE A 11 12.15 4.07 -4.26
CA PHE A 11 12.55 4.17 -2.85
C PHE A 11 13.22 5.50 -2.52
N VAL A 12 13.93 6.12 -3.47
CA VAL A 12 14.58 7.42 -3.25
C VAL A 12 13.53 8.49 -2.95
N TYR A 13 12.48 8.60 -3.76
CA TYR A 13 11.43 9.59 -3.52
C TYR A 13 10.54 9.23 -2.32
N LEU A 14 10.22 7.95 -2.13
CA LEU A 14 9.46 7.51 -0.96
C LEU A 14 10.17 7.87 0.36
N ASN A 15 11.45 7.51 0.49
CA ASN A 15 12.21 7.80 1.71
C ASN A 15 12.41 9.31 1.93
N ASN A 16 12.55 10.09 0.85
CA ASN A 16 12.59 11.55 0.96
C ASN A 16 11.26 12.13 1.47
N GLY A 17 10.12 11.64 0.96
CA GLY A 17 8.79 12.06 1.43
C GLY A 17 8.55 11.68 2.90
N LEU A 18 8.91 10.45 3.29
CA LEU A 18 8.79 9.98 4.69
C LEU A 18 9.63 10.84 5.64
N ARG A 19 10.87 11.16 5.28
CA ARG A 19 11.73 12.05 6.06
C ARG A 19 11.15 13.46 6.18
N GLN A 20 10.55 14.00 5.11
CA GLN A 20 9.86 15.29 5.14
C GLN A 20 8.63 15.27 6.06
N ALA A 21 7.91 14.15 6.09
CA ALA A 21 6.80 13.92 7.00
C ALA A 21 7.23 13.62 8.45
N GLY A 22 8.54 13.59 8.74
CA GLY A 22 9.08 13.31 10.08
C GLY A 22 9.07 11.82 10.46
N SER A 23 8.84 10.91 9.49
CA SER A 23 8.90 9.48 9.72
C SER A 23 10.34 8.97 9.75
N LEU A 24 10.60 8.01 10.64
CA LEU A 24 11.88 7.29 10.73
C LEU A 24 11.89 6.01 9.89
N LEU A 25 10.78 5.69 9.22
CA LEU A 25 10.70 4.51 8.35
C LEU A 25 11.61 4.67 7.13
N THR A 26 12.21 3.56 6.72
CA THR A 26 13.04 3.50 5.50
C THR A 26 12.66 2.26 4.70
N PHE A 27 12.37 2.46 3.42
CA PHE A 27 12.01 1.41 2.48
C PHE A 27 13.21 1.08 1.56
N SER A 28 13.44 -0.22 1.35
CA SER A 28 14.45 -0.79 0.48
C SER A 28 13.84 -1.96 -0.33
N PRO A 29 14.51 -2.44 -1.38
CA PRO A 29 14.08 -3.64 -2.12
C PRO A 29 13.82 -4.86 -1.22
N ASP A 30 14.56 -4.98 -0.11
CA ASP A 30 14.54 -6.15 0.78
C ASP A 30 13.42 -6.09 1.82
N ASN A 31 12.98 -4.89 2.22
CA ASN A 31 12.04 -4.74 3.34
C ASN A 31 10.66 -4.22 2.93
N TRP A 32 10.50 -3.62 1.74
CA TRP A 32 9.36 -2.73 1.47
C TRP A 32 8.01 -3.43 1.57
N LYS A 33 7.90 -4.69 1.14
CA LYS A 33 6.66 -5.46 1.24
C LYS A 33 6.30 -5.78 2.69
N ALA A 34 7.28 -6.17 3.50
CA ALA A 34 7.07 -6.50 4.91
C ALA A 34 6.67 -5.25 5.70
N THR A 35 7.43 -4.17 5.55
CA THR A 35 7.11 -2.89 6.19
C THR A 35 5.75 -2.36 5.76
N LEU A 36 5.40 -2.45 4.47
CA LEU A 36 4.08 -2.02 3.99
C LEU A 36 2.93 -2.85 4.59
N LYS A 37 3.10 -4.18 4.72
CA LYS A 37 2.10 -5.05 5.39
C LYS A 37 1.87 -4.62 6.83
N GLU A 38 2.93 -4.36 7.58
CA GLU A 38 2.84 -3.88 8.97
C GLU A 38 2.09 -2.54 9.05
N GLN A 39 2.37 -1.61 8.15
CA GLN A 39 1.66 -0.33 8.11
C GLN A 39 0.16 -0.53 7.80
N ILE A 40 -0.18 -1.32 6.77
CA ILE A 40 -1.56 -1.64 6.38
C ILE A 40 -2.35 -2.28 7.53
N GLN A 41 -1.70 -3.14 8.32
CA GLN A 41 -2.32 -3.78 9.49
C GLN A 41 -2.60 -2.80 10.63
N ALA A 42 -1.79 -1.75 10.79
CA ALA A 42 -1.91 -0.77 11.86
C ALA A 42 -2.91 0.37 11.56
N LEU A 43 -3.36 0.50 10.32
CA LEU A 43 -4.28 1.58 9.92
C LEU A 43 -5.69 1.40 10.49
N ASN A 44 -6.36 2.53 10.75
CA ASN A 44 -7.80 2.53 10.99
C ASN A 44 -8.55 2.47 9.65
N TRP A 45 -9.09 1.30 9.33
CA TRP A 45 -9.74 1.05 8.04
C TRP A 45 -11.03 1.82 7.80
N ALA A 46 -11.74 2.22 8.85
CA ALA A 46 -12.89 3.11 8.67
C ALA A 46 -12.45 4.49 8.14
N VAL A 47 -11.31 5.00 8.62
CA VAL A 47 -10.73 6.28 8.15
C VAL A 47 -10.20 6.13 6.73
N VAL A 48 -9.47 5.05 6.44
CA VAL A 48 -8.98 4.75 5.09
C VAL A 48 -10.13 4.71 4.09
N LEU A 49 -11.21 4.00 4.39
CA LEU A 49 -12.38 3.94 3.50
C LEU A 49 -13.00 5.32 3.29
N SER A 50 -13.18 6.11 4.35
CA SER A 50 -13.74 7.47 4.23
C SER A 50 -12.90 8.43 3.39
N ASP A 51 -11.57 8.24 3.38
CA ASP A 51 -10.65 9.08 2.59
C ASP A 51 -10.67 8.69 1.10
N VAL A 52 -10.84 7.40 0.80
CA VAL A 52 -10.75 6.87 -0.56
C VAL A 52 -12.12 6.82 -1.26
N GLU A 53 -13.22 6.67 -0.51
CA GLU A 53 -14.60 6.61 -1.02
C GLU A 53 -14.95 7.73 -2.02
N PRO A 54 -14.59 9.02 -1.79
CA PRO A 54 -14.90 10.10 -2.74
C PRO A 54 -14.26 9.93 -4.13
N PHE A 55 -13.21 9.11 -4.25
CA PHE A 55 -12.48 8.87 -5.49
C PHE A 55 -12.95 7.62 -6.24
N ILE A 56 -13.84 6.82 -5.64
CA ILE A 56 -14.34 5.58 -6.23
C ILE A 56 -15.68 5.87 -6.90
N MET A 57 -15.66 5.97 -8.24
CA MET A 57 -16.85 6.28 -9.04
C MET A 57 -17.87 5.12 -9.13
N ASP A 58 -17.40 3.89 -8.94
CA ASP A 58 -18.24 2.69 -8.97
C ASP A 58 -18.37 2.12 -7.56
N THR A 59 -19.52 2.30 -6.93
CA THR A 59 -19.79 1.82 -5.56
C THR A 59 -19.66 0.31 -5.43
N ASP A 60 -19.85 -0.48 -6.49
CA ASP A 60 -19.64 -1.93 -6.44
C ASP A 60 -18.15 -2.27 -6.26
N SER A 61 -17.25 -1.40 -6.72
CA SER A 61 -15.80 -1.50 -6.51
C SER A 61 -15.36 -1.28 -5.05
N LEU A 62 -16.19 -0.64 -4.21
CA LEU A 62 -15.89 -0.48 -2.77
C LEU A 62 -15.82 -1.83 -2.05
N THR A 63 -16.57 -2.84 -2.52
CA THR A 63 -16.49 -4.21 -1.98
C THR A 63 -15.17 -4.92 -2.31
N VAL A 64 -14.39 -4.38 -3.25
CA VAL A 64 -13.09 -4.90 -3.66
C VAL A 64 -11.95 -4.22 -2.90
N PHE A 65 -12.10 -2.95 -2.51
CA PHE A 65 -11.08 -2.24 -1.76
C PHE A 65 -11.22 -2.48 -0.26
N ASN A 66 -10.48 -3.47 0.25
CA ASN A 66 -10.44 -3.78 1.68
C ASN A 66 -9.03 -4.22 2.12
N GLN A 67 -8.86 -4.30 3.44
CA GLN A 67 -7.61 -4.68 4.08
C GLN A 67 -7.11 -6.05 3.63
N GLU A 68 -7.99 -7.05 3.66
CA GLU A 68 -7.65 -8.45 3.40
C GLU A 68 -7.10 -8.60 1.97
N ARG A 69 -7.79 -8.05 0.97
CA ARG A 69 -7.34 -8.11 -0.43
C ARG A 69 -6.01 -7.40 -0.64
N LEU A 70 -5.76 -6.27 0.01
CA LEU A 70 -4.47 -5.59 -0.11
C LEU A 70 -3.33 -6.40 0.52
N LEU A 71 -3.58 -7.08 1.62
CA LEU A 71 -2.61 -7.99 2.24
C LEU A 71 -2.36 -9.23 1.38
N GLU A 72 -3.40 -9.81 0.78
CA GLU A 72 -3.31 -10.93 -0.17
C GLU A 72 -2.46 -10.55 -1.39
N LEU A 73 -2.70 -9.38 -1.99
CA LEU A 73 -1.90 -8.88 -3.10
C LEU A 73 -0.42 -8.77 -2.73
N LEU A 74 -0.09 -8.34 -1.52
CA LEU A 74 1.29 -8.25 -1.05
C LEU A 74 1.91 -9.61 -0.66
N ALA A 75 1.09 -10.65 -0.47
CA ALA A 75 1.53 -12.02 -0.20
C ALA A 75 1.85 -12.79 -1.49
N GLU A 76 1.09 -12.57 -2.57
CA GLU A 76 1.22 -13.33 -3.82
C GLU A 76 2.47 -13.01 -4.66
N PHE A 77 3.16 -11.89 -4.43
CA PHE A 77 4.42 -11.57 -5.14
C PHE A 77 5.67 -12.17 -4.49
N GLY A 78 5.55 -13.36 -3.90
CA GLY A 78 6.63 -14.11 -3.25
C GLY A 78 6.73 -15.53 -3.76
N VAL A 79 7.08 -15.69 -5.05
CA VAL A 79 7.75 -16.87 -5.63
C VAL A 79 8.73 -16.39 -6.68
#